data_AF-H2Y345-F1
#
_entry.id   AF-H2Y345-F1
#
_cell.length_a   1.000
_cell.length_b   1.000
_cell.length_c   1.000
_cell.angle_alpha   90.00
_cell.angle_beta   90.00
_cell.angle_gamma   90.00
#
_symmetry.space_group_name_H-M   'P 1'
#
loop_
_entity.id
_entity.type
_entity.pdbx_description
1 polymer ?
#
loop_
_entity_poly.entity_id
_entity_poly.type
_entity_poly.pdbx_seq_one_letter_code
_entity_poly.pdbx_strand_id
1 'polypeptide(L)'
;MAHKVLNLLWNLAHSDDVPTEIMDQALSAHKKILDYSCSQDRDNQKLHWIDKFTEELKSGNWVIPALRQIQGICLLFNEAPQNYPNMHRTQHFSYRPEIINRLQDKHSMVTLVAVNLSNYVEFARTYAQENPRYRPSEIRNGSRYTHIQEINERLNFLRFILKDGQLWLCAPQACQIWTCLAENSVYQSDQEACFQWFSKLMGEEPDLDPNINK
;
A
#
# COMPACT_ATOMS: atom_id res chain seq x y z
N MET A 1 6.69 -27.35 -5.77
CA MET A 1 6.85 -26.77 -7.12
C MET A 1 6.48 -25.28 -7.13
N ALA A 2 5.29 -24.89 -6.65
CA ALA A 2 4.84 -23.49 -6.57
C ALA A 2 5.84 -22.50 -5.93
N HIS A 3 6.46 -22.87 -4.79
CA HIS A 3 7.44 -22.00 -4.11
C HIS A 3 8.65 -21.62 -5.01
N LYS A 4 9.12 -22.53 -5.87
CA LYS A 4 10.24 -22.22 -6.79
C LYS A 4 9.81 -21.22 -7.87
N VAL A 5 8.58 -21.35 -8.37
CA VAL A 5 8.02 -20.44 -9.39
C VAL A 5 7.75 -19.06 -8.79
N LEU A 6 7.21 -18.99 -7.57
CA LEU A 6 6.99 -17.72 -6.87
C LEU A 6 8.32 -16.97 -6.66
N ASN A 7 9.39 -17.67 -6.27
CA ASN A 7 10.71 -17.05 -6.15
C ASN A 7 11.33 -16.64 -7.51
N LEU A 8 11.08 -17.39 -8.58
CA LEU A 8 11.50 -16.99 -9.92
C LEU A 8 10.81 -15.68 -10.34
N LEU A 9 9.49 -15.60 -10.17
CA LEU A 9 8.70 -14.41 -10.49
C LEU A 9 9.10 -13.21 -9.62
N TRP A 10 9.40 -13.45 -8.34
CA TRP A 10 9.97 -12.45 -7.46
C TRP A 10 11.28 -11.89 -8.03
N ASN A 11 12.24 -12.74 -8.35
CA ASN A 11 13.54 -12.29 -8.86
C ASN A 11 13.40 -11.55 -10.21
N LEU A 12 12.50 -12.01 -11.08
CA LEU A 12 12.21 -11.36 -12.35
C LEU A 12 11.62 -9.96 -12.14
N ALA A 13 10.65 -9.81 -11.23
CA ALA A 13 10.02 -8.52 -10.94
C ALA A 13 11.00 -7.50 -10.34
N HIS A 14 11.99 -7.96 -9.57
CA HIS A 14 12.97 -7.12 -8.89
C HIS A 14 14.28 -6.96 -9.67
N SER A 15 14.26 -7.23 -10.99
CA SER A 15 15.39 -6.97 -11.87
C SER A 15 15.32 -5.55 -12.41
N ASP A 16 16.42 -4.80 -12.33
CA ASP A 16 16.50 -3.45 -12.92
C ASP A 16 16.47 -3.48 -14.45
N ASP A 17 16.87 -4.61 -15.04
CA ASP A 17 16.94 -4.81 -16.49
C ASP A 17 15.58 -5.06 -17.14
N VAL A 18 14.53 -5.32 -16.35
CA VAL A 18 13.20 -5.58 -16.90
C VAL A 18 12.37 -4.31 -17.04
N PRO A 19 11.62 -4.14 -18.15
CA PRO A 19 10.62 -3.08 -18.28
C PRO A 19 9.51 -3.22 -17.22
N THR A 20 8.89 -2.08 -16.86
CA THR A 20 7.77 -2.04 -15.90
C THR A 20 6.63 -2.98 -16.27
N GLU A 21 6.35 -3.14 -17.56
CA GLU A 21 5.33 -4.07 -18.06
C GLU A 21 5.62 -5.54 -17.71
N ILE A 22 6.88 -5.96 -17.79
CA ILE A 22 7.30 -7.33 -17.49
C ILE A 22 7.28 -7.56 -15.97
N MET A 23 7.70 -6.57 -15.18
CA MET A 23 7.54 -6.59 -13.74
C MET A 23 6.06 -6.74 -13.35
N ASP A 24 5.17 -5.93 -13.93
CA ASP A 24 3.73 -5.99 -13.65
C ASP A 24 3.12 -7.36 -14.04
N GLN A 25 3.55 -7.94 -15.16
CA GLN A 25 3.15 -9.29 -15.56
C GLN A 25 3.65 -10.36 -14.58
N ALA A 26 4.90 -10.27 -14.14
CA ALA A 26 5.49 -11.20 -13.18
C ALA A 26 4.77 -11.14 -11.83
N LEU A 27 4.50 -9.94 -11.33
CA LEU A 27 3.76 -9.71 -10.08
C LEU A 27 2.28 -10.12 -10.19
N SER A 28 1.66 -9.94 -11.35
CA SER A 28 0.30 -10.44 -11.63
C SER A 28 0.26 -11.98 -11.61
N ALA A 29 1.22 -12.64 -12.28
CA ALA A 29 1.35 -14.10 -12.25
C ALA A 29 1.64 -14.61 -10.83
N HIS A 30 2.48 -13.91 -10.07
CA HIS A 30 2.81 -14.23 -8.69
C HIS A 30 1.54 -14.28 -7.82
N LYS A 31 0.73 -13.21 -7.86
CA LYS A 31 -0.56 -13.16 -7.17
C LYS A 31 -1.51 -14.28 -7.61
N LYS A 32 -1.61 -14.56 -8.92
CA LYS A 32 -2.49 -15.65 -9.43
C LYS A 32 -2.08 -17.01 -8.87
N ILE A 33 -0.79 -17.31 -8.77
CA ILE A 33 -0.33 -18.58 -8.19
C ILE A 33 -0.72 -18.69 -6.70
N LEU A 34 -0.68 -17.58 -5.96
CA LEU A 34 -1.13 -17.56 -4.56
C LEU A 34 -2.65 -17.77 -4.44
N ASP A 35 -3.44 -17.24 -5.38
CA ASP A 35 -4.89 -17.40 -5.44
C ASP A 35 -5.30 -18.85 -5.72
N TYR A 36 -4.70 -19.47 -6.74
CA TYR A 36 -4.98 -20.86 -7.13
C TYR A 36 -4.30 -21.93 -6.25
N SER A 37 -3.63 -21.54 -5.16
CA SER A 37 -2.94 -22.49 -4.30
C SER A 37 -3.94 -23.36 -3.52
N CYS A 38 -4.00 -24.64 -3.88
CA CYS A 38 -4.76 -25.67 -3.14
C CYS A 38 -3.97 -26.28 -1.97
N SER A 39 -2.84 -25.68 -1.58
CA SER A 39 -2.02 -26.15 -0.46
C SER A 39 -2.75 -25.95 0.87
N GLN A 40 -2.54 -26.86 1.82
CA GLN A 40 -2.98 -26.67 3.22
C GLN A 40 -2.35 -25.41 3.83
N ASP A 41 -1.14 -25.04 3.41
CA ASP A 41 -0.40 -23.86 3.89
C ASP A 41 -0.64 -22.59 3.07
N ARG A 42 -1.71 -22.50 2.27
CA ARG A 42 -1.92 -21.37 1.35
C ARG A 42 -1.93 -20.00 2.06
N ASP A 43 -2.55 -19.90 3.24
CA ASP A 43 -2.67 -18.63 3.95
C ASP A 43 -1.32 -18.26 4.60
N ASN A 44 -0.57 -19.24 5.10
CA ASN A 44 0.81 -19.05 5.54
C ASN A 44 1.72 -18.55 4.40
N GLN A 45 1.53 -19.07 3.18
CA GLN A 45 2.26 -18.59 2.00
C GLN A 45 1.90 -17.14 1.66
N LYS A 46 0.60 -16.79 1.62
CA LYS A 46 0.15 -15.40 1.41
C LYS A 46 0.77 -14.45 2.43
N LEU A 47 0.74 -14.83 3.71
CA LEU A 47 1.31 -14.05 4.81
C LEU A 47 2.84 -13.89 4.69
N HIS A 48 3.55 -14.96 4.32
CA HIS A 48 4.99 -14.88 4.07
C HIS A 48 5.35 -13.86 2.98
N TRP A 49 4.59 -13.82 1.89
CA TRP A 49 4.83 -12.85 0.82
C TRP A 49 4.42 -11.43 1.22
N ILE A 50 3.33 -11.25 1.95
CA ILE A 50 2.98 -9.95 2.53
C ILE A 50 4.12 -9.43 3.43
N ASP A 51 4.67 -10.28 4.28
CA ASP A 51 5.82 -9.91 5.13
C ASP A 51 7.02 -9.48 4.28
N LYS A 52 7.32 -10.22 3.19
CA LYS A 52 8.43 -9.89 2.29
C LYS A 52 8.25 -8.53 1.59
N PHE A 53 7.06 -8.25 1.06
CA PHE A 53 6.75 -6.94 0.47
C PHE A 53 6.74 -5.82 1.52
N THR A 54 6.38 -6.13 2.77
CA THR A 54 6.43 -5.15 3.85
C THR A 54 7.87 -4.74 4.18
N GLU A 55 8.84 -5.64 4.08
CA GLU A 55 10.25 -5.29 4.22
C GLU A 55 10.76 -4.39 3.08
N GLU A 56 10.26 -4.56 1.85
CA GLU A 56 10.57 -3.64 0.75
C GLU A 56 10.06 -2.23 1.03
N LEU A 57 8.80 -2.12 1.47
CA LEU A 57 8.21 -0.86 1.90
C LEU A 57 9.03 -0.15 2.99
N LYS A 58 9.52 -0.89 3.99
CA LYS A 58 10.39 -0.35 5.05
C LYS A 58 11.75 0.10 4.52
N SER A 59 12.32 -0.63 3.57
CA SER A 59 13.60 -0.28 2.94
C SER A 59 13.51 0.95 2.04
N GLY A 60 12.30 1.36 1.65
CA GLY A 60 12.09 2.45 0.70
C GLY A 60 12.32 2.06 -0.77
N ASN A 61 12.61 0.78 -1.04
CA ASN A 61 12.78 0.23 -2.38
C ASN A 61 11.48 -0.44 -2.84
N TRP A 62 11.21 -0.42 -4.14
CA TRP A 62 10.06 -1.12 -4.75
C TRP A 62 8.71 -0.80 -4.08
N VAL A 63 8.59 0.40 -3.51
CA VAL A 63 7.44 0.81 -2.68
C VAL A 63 6.11 0.59 -3.39
N ILE A 64 5.96 1.12 -4.61
CA ILE A 64 4.69 1.04 -5.34
C ILE A 64 4.32 -0.42 -5.69
N PRO A 65 5.22 -1.25 -6.27
CA PRO A 65 5.00 -2.68 -6.42
C PRO A 65 4.60 -3.39 -5.13
N ALA A 66 5.31 -3.11 -4.04
CA ALA A 66 5.06 -3.71 -2.73
C ALA A 66 3.66 -3.36 -2.20
N LEU A 67 3.26 -2.09 -2.23
CA LEU A 67 1.92 -1.66 -1.80
C LEU A 67 0.81 -2.35 -2.61
N ARG A 68 0.95 -2.38 -3.95
CA ARG A 68 0.01 -3.06 -4.84
C ARG A 68 -0.08 -4.56 -4.55
N GLN A 69 1.04 -5.21 -4.25
CA GLN A 69 1.07 -6.63 -3.94
C GLN A 69 0.50 -6.94 -2.56
N ILE A 70 0.82 -6.16 -1.53
CA ILE A 70 0.22 -6.31 -0.19
C ILE A 70 -1.30 -6.19 -0.29
N GLN A 71 -1.80 -5.13 -0.93
CA GLN A 71 -3.24 -4.96 -1.16
C GLN A 71 -3.82 -6.13 -1.97
N GLY A 72 -3.16 -6.48 -3.08
CA GLY A 72 -3.60 -7.55 -3.96
C GLY A 72 -3.69 -8.91 -3.29
N ILE A 73 -2.78 -9.23 -2.38
CA ILE A 73 -2.77 -10.48 -1.61
C ILE A 73 -3.79 -10.42 -0.46
N CYS A 74 -3.95 -9.28 0.22
CA CYS A 74 -5.01 -9.09 1.22
C CYS A 74 -6.41 -9.33 0.62
N LEU A 75 -6.63 -8.92 -0.63
CA LEU A 75 -7.87 -9.17 -1.36
C LEU A 75 -8.13 -10.66 -1.66
N LEU A 76 -7.13 -11.54 -1.54
CA LEU A 76 -7.29 -13.00 -1.67
C LEU A 76 -7.81 -13.68 -0.39
N PHE A 77 -8.02 -12.91 0.69
CA PHE A 77 -8.68 -13.38 1.90
C PHE A 77 -10.16 -13.01 1.88
N ASN A 78 -10.95 -13.81 2.59
CA ASN A 78 -12.40 -13.67 2.62
C ASN A 78 -12.80 -12.35 3.29
N GLU A 79 -13.88 -11.75 2.82
CA GLU A 79 -14.52 -10.64 3.51
C GLU A 79 -15.21 -11.14 4.78
N ALA A 80 -15.16 -10.34 5.84
CA ALA A 80 -15.85 -10.67 7.07
C ALA A 80 -17.37 -10.58 6.85
N PRO A 81 -18.18 -11.59 7.25
CA PRO A 81 -19.64 -11.47 7.21
C PRO A 81 -20.12 -10.29 8.06
N GLN A 82 -21.20 -9.60 7.65
CA GLN A 82 -21.70 -8.39 8.32
C GLN A 82 -22.03 -8.57 9.81
N ASN A 83 -22.27 -9.80 10.29
CA ASN A 83 -22.53 -10.13 11.69
C ASN A 83 -21.30 -10.65 12.45
N TYR A 84 -20.08 -10.29 12.00
CA TYR A 84 -18.80 -10.79 12.49
C TYR A 84 -18.62 -10.81 14.03
N PRO A 85 -19.07 -9.80 14.81
CA PRO A 85 -18.82 -9.79 16.25
C PRO A 85 -19.43 -10.98 17.01
N ASN A 86 -20.48 -11.60 16.45
CA ASN A 86 -21.28 -12.61 17.14
C ASN A 86 -21.08 -14.04 16.65
N MET A 87 -20.25 -14.27 15.61
CA MET A 87 -20.06 -15.61 15.06
C MET A 87 -18.80 -16.26 15.65
N HIS A 88 -18.94 -17.46 16.20
CA HIS A 88 -17.81 -18.24 16.69
C HIS A 88 -16.78 -18.42 15.56
N ARG A 89 -15.53 -18.01 15.82
CA ARG A 89 -14.39 -18.18 14.91
C ARG A 89 -14.27 -19.63 14.47
N THR A 90 -14.78 -19.96 13.29
CA THR A 90 -14.50 -21.24 12.65
C THR A 90 -13.03 -21.21 12.24
N GLN A 91 -12.22 -22.08 12.86
CA GLN A 91 -10.74 -22.09 12.84
C GLN A 91 -10.07 -22.23 11.46
N HIS A 92 -10.82 -22.28 10.36
CA HIS A 92 -10.31 -22.69 9.05
C HIS A 92 -10.12 -21.55 8.02
N PHE A 93 -10.54 -20.32 8.31
CA PHE A 93 -10.41 -19.21 7.35
C PHE A 93 -9.97 -17.92 8.04
N SER A 94 -8.89 -17.31 7.55
CA SER A 94 -8.53 -15.94 7.92
C SER A 94 -9.32 -14.92 7.11
N TYR A 95 -9.85 -13.91 7.79
CA TYR A 95 -10.61 -12.83 7.15
C TYR A 95 -9.72 -11.63 6.87
N ARG A 96 -10.03 -10.90 5.78
CA ARG A 96 -9.27 -9.73 5.32
C ARG A 96 -9.07 -8.67 6.42
N PRO A 97 -10.09 -8.27 7.21
CA PRO A 97 -9.88 -7.30 8.28
C PRO A 97 -8.89 -7.78 9.34
N GLU A 98 -8.88 -9.08 9.68
CA GLU A 98 -7.92 -9.64 10.64
C GLU A 98 -6.49 -9.61 10.11
N ILE A 99 -6.30 -9.87 8.81
CA ILE A 99 -4.98 -9.76 8.18
C ILE A 99 -4.49 -8.31 8.18
N ILE A 100 -5.37 -7.35 7.86
CA ILE A 100 -5.01 -5.92 7.85
C ILE A 100 -4.71 -5.42 9.27
N ASN A 101 -5.50 -5.81 10.27
CA ASN A 101 -5.22 -5.49 11.68
C ASN A 101 -3.88 -6.09 12.13
N ARG A 102 -3.56 -7.34 11.75
CA ARG A 102 -2.24 -7.92 12.02
C ARG A 102 -1.11 -7.11 11.38
N LEU A 103 -1.29 -6.59 10.16
CA LEU A 103 -0.30 -5.72 9.53
C LEU A 103 -0.15 -4.41 10.30
N GLN A 104 -1.26 -3.84 10.77
CA GLN A 104 -1.24 -2.65 11.60
C GLN A 104 -0.52 -2.90 12.94
N ASP A 105 -0.82 -3.98 13.65
CA ASP A 105 -0.22 -4.31 14.94
C ASP A 105 1.28 -4.62 14.81
N LYS A 106 1.66 -5.41 13.79
CA LYS A 106 3.03 -5.88 13.63
C LYS A 106 3.96 -4.82 13.03
N HIS A 107 3.44 -3.93 12.19
CA HIS A 107 4.26 -3.02 11.37
C HIS A 107 3.85 -1.55 11.46
N SER A 108 2.80 -1.22 12.22
CA SER A 108 2.24 0.13 12.28
C SER A 108 1.95 0.68 10.88
N MET A 109 1.31 -0.14 10.03
CA MET A 109 1.20 0.05 8.58
C MET A 109 0.70 1.45 8.18
N VAL A 110 -0.30 2.01 8.88
CA VAL A 110 -0.78 3.38 8.64
C VAL A 110 0.33 4.41 8.82
N THR A 111 1.07 4.33 9.93
CA THR A 111 2.21 5.21 10.22
C THR A 111 3.34 5.00 9.21
N LEU A 112 3.66 3.75 8.89
CA LEU A 112 4.72 3.40 7.95
C LEU A 112 4.49 4.03 6.57
N VAL A 113 3.26 3.93 6.04
CA VAL A 113 2.93 4.48 4.72
C VAL A 113 2.83 6.01 4.76
N ALA A 114 2.32 6.60 5.84
CA ALA A 114 2.32 8.06 6.00
C ALA A 114 3.75 8.64 6.02
N VAL A 115 4.67 8.02 6.76
CA VAL A 115 6.10 8.38 6.78
C VAL A 115 6.75 8.18 5.42
N ASN A 116 6.48 7.06 4.75
CA ASN A 116 7.01 6.79 3.42
C ASN A 116 6.54 7.84 2.40
N LEU A 117 5.28 8.26 2.45
CA LEU A 117 4.74 9.34 1.61
C LEU A 117 5.45 10.67 1.88
N SER A 118 5.60 11.07 3.15
CA SER A 118 6.30 12.32 3.48
C SER A 118 7.75 12.31 3.02
N ASN A 119 8.48 11.20 3.21
CA ASN A 119 9.86 11.06 2.74
C ASN A 119 9.96 11.14 1.22
N TYR A 120 9.01 10.53 0.50
CA TYR A 120 8.95 10.61 -0.95
C TYR A 120 8.70 12.05 -1.43
N VAL A 121 7.75 12.76 -0.81
CA VAL A 121 7.43 14.16 -1.18
C VAL A 121 8.62 15.08 -0.92
N GLU A 122 9.34 14.88 0.18
CA GLU A 122 10.55 15.66 0.47
C GLU A 122 11.65 15.40 -0.56
N PHE A 123 11.88 14.14 -0.93
CA PHE A 123 12.75 13.80 -2.04
C PHE A 123 12.32 14.47 -3.37
N ALA A 124 11.03 14.41 -3.68
CA ALA A 124 10.48 15.03 -4.90
C ALA A 124 10.65 16.55 -4.90
N ARG A 125 10.57 17.20 -3.73
CA ARG A 125 10.82 18.64 -3.57
C ARG A 125 12.25 18.99 -3.96
N THR A 126 13.24 18.28 -3.43
CA THR A 126 14.65 18.50 -3.78
C THR A 126 14.86 18.31 -5.28
N TYR A 127 14.31 17.23 -5.85
CA TYR A 127 14.43 16.96 -7.28
C TYR A 127 13.79 18.06 -8.16
N ALA A 128 12.63 18.59 -7.76
CA ALA A 128 11.94 19.66 -8.48
C ALA A 128 12.73 20.97 -8.49
N GLN A 129 13.41 21.29 -7.38
CA GLN A 129 14.29 22.46 -7.28
C GLN A 129 15.48 22.36 -8.25
N GLU A 130 16.06 21.17 -8.39
CA GLU A 130 17.16 20.89 -9.33
C GLU A 130 16.69 20.80 -10.78
N ASN A 131 15.40 20.51 -11.01
CA ASN A 131 14.83 20.27 -12.34
C ASN A 131 13.53 21.08 -12.57
N PRO A 132 13.58 22.42 -12.71
CA PRO A 132 12.37 23.27 -12.75
C PRO A 132 11.41 23.02 -13.92
N ARG A 133 11.86 22.31 -14.97
CA ARG A 133 11.04 21.97 -16.14
C ARG A 133 10.40 20.58 -16.06
N TYR A 134 10.76 19.78 -15.07
CA TYR A 134 10.20 18.44 -14.90
C TYR A 134 8.72 18.52 -14.56
N ARG A 135 7.90 17.76 -15.27
CA ARG A 135 6.45 17.70 -15.05
C ARG A 135 6.10 16.49 -14.18
N PRO A 136 5.16 16.63 -13.22
CA PRO A 136 4.79 15.52 -12.35
C PRO A 136 4.11 14.36 -13.08
N SER A 137 3.62 14.58 -14.31
CA SER A 137 3.05 13.58 -15.20
C SER A 137 4.07 12.82 -16.03
N GLU A 138 5.35 13.21 -16.01
CA GLU A 138 6.43 12.52 -16.73
C GLU A 138 7.09 11.48 -15.83
N ILE A 139 7.69 10.45 -16.43
CA ILE A 139 8.48 9.46 -15.70
C ILE A 139 9.91 10.00 -15.59
N ARG A 140 10.38 10.17 -14.35
CA ARG A 140 11.77 10.55 -14.07
C ARG A 140 12.75 9.47 -14.51
N ASN A 141 13.93 9.86 -14.99
CA ASN A 141 15.02 8.92 -15.31
C ASN A 141 15.34 8.02 -14.09
N GLY A 142 15.36 6.70 -14.32
CA GLY A 142 15.56 5.70 -13.27
C GLY A 142 14.34 5.43 -12.38
N SER A 143 13.21 6.10 -12.60
CA SER A 143 11.92 5.78 -11.97
C SER A 143 11.09 4.85 -12.87
N ARG A 144 10.22 4.05 -12.24
CA ARG A 144 9.19 3.27 -12.94
C ARG A 144 7.83 3.96 -13.01
N TYR A 145 7.63 4.98 -12.18
CA TYR A 145 6.36 5.66 -11.99
C TYR A 145 6.51 7.18 -12.08
N THR A 146 5.44 7.85 -12.49
CA THR A 146 5.32 9.31 -12.45
C THR A 146 5.14 9.79 -11.01
N HIS A 147 5.38 11.07 -10.77
CA HIS A 147 5.14 11.65 -9.45
C HIS A 147 3.67 11.51 -9.00
N ILE A 148 2.74 11.72 -9.94
CA ILE A 148 1.31 11.56 -9.71
C ILE A 148 0.98 10.12 -9.29
N GLN A 149 1.59 9.11 -9.91
CA GLN A 149 1.38 7.71 -9.55
C GLN A 149 1.95 7.41 -8.15
N GLU A 150 3.14 7.91 -7.84
CA GLU A 150 3.78 7.71 -6.54
C GLU A 150 2.90 8.22 -5.38
N ILE A 151 2.31 9.41 -5.50
CA ILE A 151 1.39 9.93 -4.47
C ILE A 151 0.10 9.09 -4.42
N ASN A 152 -0.56 8.89 -5.56
CA ASN A 152 -1.88 8.26 -5.60
C ASN A 152 -1.85 6.82 -5.10
N GLU A 153 -0.83 6.03 -5.43
CA GLU A 153 -0.72 4.64 -5.00
C GLU A 153 -0.56 4.53 -3.47
N ARG A 154 0.20 5.43 -2.84
CA ARG A 154 0.32 5.50 -1.38
C ARG A 154 -0.99 5.88 -0.70
N LEU A 155 -1.68 6.90 -1.22
CA LEU A 155 -2.98 7.35 -0.71
C LEU A 155 -4.07 6.28 -0.90
N ASN A 156 -4.08 5.60 -2.05
CA ASN A 156 -5.01 4.51 -2.34
C ASN A 156 -4.79 3.33 -1.38
N PHE A 157 -3.54 2.97 -1.11
CA PHE A 157 -3.22 1.92 -0.14
C PHE A 157 -3.63 2.30 1.28
N LEU A 158 -3.37 3.53 1.72
CA LEU A 158 -3.85 4.03 3.02
C LEU A 158 -5.37 3.92 3.13
N ARG A 159 -6.10 4.36 2.10
CA ARG A 159 -7.57 4.24 2.08
C ARG A 159 -8.02 2.78 2.15
N PHE A 160 -7.34 1.87 1.44
CA PHE A 160 -7.63 0.45 1.49
C PHE A 160 -7.49 -0.11 2.91
N ILE A 161 -6.38 0.14 3.60
CA ILE A 161 -6.19 -0.41 4.95
C ILE A 161 -7.10 0.24 6.00
N LEU A 162 -7.46 1.52 5.84
CA LEU A 162 -8.42 2.20 6.70
C LEU A 162 -9.81 1.56 6.55
N LYS A 163 -10.30 1.45 5.31
CA LYS A 163 -11.62 0.90 5.02
C LYS A 163 -11.72 -0.60 5.28
N ASP A 164 -10.91 -1.41 4.60
CA ASP A 164 -11.00 -2.87 4.67
C ASP A 164 -10.47 -3.43 5.99
N GLY A 165 -9.61 -2.68 6.69
CA GLY A 165 -9.11 -3.02 8.02
C GLY A 165 -9.97 -2.50 9.16
N GLN A 166 -10.96 -1.64 8.88
CA GLN A 166 -11.71 -0.88 9.89
C GLN A 166 -10.76 -0.14 10.85
N LEU A 167 -9.70 0.43 10.27
CA LEU A 167 -8.67 1.18 11.00
C LEU A 167 -8.98 2.67 10.95
N TRP A 168 -8.48 3.37 11.97
CA TRP A 168 -8.65 4.81 12.09
C TRP A 168 -7.38 5.55 11.68
N LEU A 169 -7.56 6.62 10.90
CA LEU A 169 -6.48 7.56 10.68
C LEU A 169 -6.37 8.50 11.88
N CYS A 170 -5.35 8.25 12.70
CA CYS A 170 -5.07 9.05 13.88
C CYS A 170 -4.60 10.47 13.50
N ALA A 171 -4.86 11.44 14.39
CA ALA A 171 -4.55 12.85 14.15
C ALA A 171 -3.09 13.13 13.74
N PRO A 172 -2.05 12.54 14.35
CA PRO A 172 -0.66 12.79 13.94
C PRO A 172 -0.40 12.43 12.47
N GLN A 173 -0.93 11.30 12.00
CA GLN A 173 -0.79 10.83 10.63
C GLN A 173 -1.60 11.70 9.67
N ALA A 174 -2.83 12.10 10.05
CA ALA A 174 -3.62 13.05 9.28
C ALA A 174 -2.90 14.40 9.10
N CYS A 175 -2.39 14.97 10.19
CA CYS A 175 -1.60 16.20 10.16
C CYS A 175 -0.36 16.05 9.27
N GLN A 176 0.35 14.94 9.39
CA GLN A 176 1.55 14.68 8.59
C GLN A 176 1.26 14.63 7.08
N ILE A 177 0.21 13.92 6.67
CA ILE A 177 -0.20 13.83 5.26
C ILE A 177 -0.65 15.19 4.74
N TRP A 178 -1.43 15.91 5.56
CA TRP A 178 -1.89 17.27 5.23
C TRP A 178 -0.71 18.24 5.04
N THR A 179 0.23 18.25 5.98
CA THR A 179 1.39 19.14 5.92
C THR A 179 2.26 18.85 4.71
N CYS A 180 2.47 17.59 4.31
CA CYS A 180 3.31 17.30 3.14
C CYS A 180 2.60 17.50 1.79
N LEU A 181 1.29 17.26 1.68
CA LEU A 181 0.59 17.35 0.40
C LEU A 181 -0.26 18.62 0.19
N ALA A 182 -0.77 19.25 1.25
CA ALA A 182 -1.57 20.47 1.14
C ALA A 182 -0.74 21.73 1.43
N GLU A 183 -0.09 21.79 2.59
CA GLU A 183 0.66 22.99 3.03
C GLU A 183 2.00 23.12 2.30
N ASN A 184 2.74 22.02 2.20
CA ASN A 184 4.05 21.98 1.57
C ASN A 184 4.05 21.17 0.27
N SER A 185 2.97 21.19 -0.50
CA SER A 185 2.89 20.54 -1.81
C SER A 185 4.08 20.90 -2.72
N VAL A 186 4.56 19.96 -3.53
CA VAL A 186 5.59 20.21 -4.55
C VAL A 186 4.93 20.68 -5.85
N TYR A 187 3.79 20.06 -6.19
CA TYR A 187 3.00 20.39 -7.38
C TYR A 187 1.53 20.60 -7.03
N GLN A 188 0.80 21.28 -7.92
CA GLN A 188 -0.65 21.46 -7.81
C GLN A 188 -1.40 20.13 -7.70
N SER A 189 -0.91 19.09 -8.40
CA SER A 189 -1.47 17.73 -8.35
C SER A 189 -1.49 17.13 -6.94
N ASP A 190 -0.58 17.55 -6.07
CA ASP A 190 -0.41 17.00 -4.73
C ASP A 190 -1.54 17.51 -3.83
N GLN A 191 -1.83 18.81 -3.94
CA GLN A 191 -2.95 19.44 -3.23
C GLN A 191 -4.27 18.84 -3.69
N GLU A 192 -4.47 18.70 -5.00
CA GLU A 192 -5.67 18.09 -5.57
C GLU A 192 -5.87 16.66 -5.06
N ALA A 193 -4.81 15.84 -5.09
CA ALA A 193 -4.85 14.48 -4.57
C ALA A 193 -5.16 14.47 -3.05
N CYS A 194 -4.56 15.39 -2.28
CA CYS A 194 -4.79 15.54 -0.85
C CYS A 194 -6.25 15.86 -0.52
N PHE A 195 -6.80 16.91 -1.13
CA PHE A 195 -8.20 17.31 -0.92
C PHE A 195 -9.17 16.23 -1.38
N GLN A 196 -8.90 15.59 -2.52
CA GLN A 196 -9.73 14.50 -3.02
C GLN A 196 -9.69 13.29 -2.08
N TRP A 197 -8.54 13.00 -1.47
CA TRP A 197 -8.38 11.88 -0.56
C TRP A 197 -9.07 12.14 0.78
N PHE A 198 -8.83 13.30 1.41
CA PHE A 198 -9.51 13.66 2.67
C PHE A 198 -11.03 13.79 2.51
N SER A 199 -11.53 14.34 1.40
CA SER A 199 -12.98 14.40 1.16
C SER A 199 -13.62 13.01 1.06
N LYS A 200 -12.90 12.02 0.51
CA LYS A 200 -13.35 10.62 0.48
C LYS A 200 -13.31 9.95 1.86
N LEU A 201 -12.40 10.34 2.74
CA LEU A 201 -12.32 9.83 4.12
C LEU A 201 -13.34 10.45 5.06
N MET A 202 -13.82 11.66 4.76
CA MET A 202 -14.85 12.38 5.54
C MET A 202 -16.28 12.13 5.03
N GLY A 203 -16.50 11.08 4.22
CA GLY A 203 -17.81 10.71 3.67
C GLY A 203 -18.76 10.09 4.70
N GLU A 204 -19.81 9.41 4.22
CA GLU A 204 -20.91 8.91 5.05
C GLU A 204 -20.50 7.91 6.17
N GLU A 205 -19.35 7.25 6.02
CA GLU A 205 -18.67 6.47 7.08
C GLU A 205 -17.25 7.04 7.24
N PRO A 206 -17.02 7.99 8.18
CA PRO A 206 -15.73 8.63 8.29
C PRO A 206 -14.68 7.70 8.92
N ASP A 207 -13.56 7.45 8.23
CA ASP A 207 -12.44 6.63 8.74
C ASP A 207 -11.51 7.43 9.70
N LEU A 208 -12.02 8.51 10.32
CA LEU A 208 -11.28 9.46 11.16
C LEU A 208 -11.76 9.38 12.62
N ASP A 209 -10.85 9.11 13.56
CA ASP A 209 -11.12 9.26 15.00
C ASP A 209 -10.05 10.11 15.70
N PRO A 210 -10.36 11.37 16.06
CA PRO A 210 -9.43 12.27 16.74
C PRO A 210 -9.19 11.92 18.21
N ASN A 211 -9.95 10.99 18.81
CA ASN A 211 -9.86 10.64 20.24
C ASN A 211 -9.28 9.24 20.52
N ILE A 212 -8.92 8.45 19.50
CA ILE A 212 -8.51 7.05 19.69
C ILE A 212 -7.22 6.85 20.52
N ASN A 213 -6.39 7.88 20.65
CA ASN A 213 -5.15 7.87 21.43
C ASN A 213 -5.24 8.68 22.74
N LYS A 214 -6.45 9.01 23.23
CA LYS A 214 -6.65 9.66 24.54
C LYS A 214 -6.81 8.66 25.67
#